data_AF-A0A2N5N1W7-F1
#
_entry.id   AF-A0A2N5N1W7-F1
#
_cell.length_a   1.000
_cell.length_b   1.000
_cell.length_c   1.000
_cell.angle_alpha   90.00
_cell.angle_beta   90.00
_cell.angle_gamma   90.00
#
_symmetry.space_group_name_H-M   'P 1'
#
loop_
_entity.id
_entity.type
_entity.pdbx_description
1 polymer ?
#
loop_
_entity_poly.entity_id
_entity_poly.type
_entity_poly.pdbx_seq_one_letter_code
_entity_poly.pdbx_strand_id
1 'polypeptide(L)' 'MLREFIAEDLDRFHSLTWQPEIHSYLPGWNVSKDTRKEWLLQYEIPETKRFLQAVKQKEDVGELRLRLGIF' A
#
# COMPACT_ATOMS: atom_id res chain seq x y z
N MET A 1 -7.26 -3.13 -13.35
CA MET A 1 -6.13 -4.10 -13.50
C MET A 1 -5.34 -4.13 -12.20
N LEU A 2 -4.83 -5.29 -11.76
CA LEU A 2 -4.03 -5.38 -10.52
C LEU A 2 -2.55 -5.02 -10.82
N ARG A 3 -1.98 -4.08 -10.06
CA ARG A 3 -0.56 -3.69 -10.19
C ARG A 3 0.03 -3.15 -8.88
N GLU A 4 1.35 -3.00 -8.83
CA GLU A 4 2.05 -2.32 -7.74
C GLU A 4 1.57 -0.87 -7.58
N PHE A 5 1.62 -0.37 -6.34
CA PHE A 5 1.35 1.04 -6.07
C PHE A 5 2.44 1.93 -6.66
N ILE A 6 2.01 3.05 -7.25
CA ILE A 6 2.87 4.15 -7.66
C ILE A 6 2.50 5.41 -6.89
N ALA A 7 3.38 6.42 -6.89
CA ALA A 7 3.15 7.65 -6.13
C ALA A 7 1.88 8.38 -6.56
N GLU A 8 1.55 8.28 -7.86
CA GLU A 8 0.38 8.87 -8.50
C GLU A 8 -0.94 8.26 -8.02
N ASP A 9 -0.91 7.08 -7.38
CA ASP A 9 -2.10 6.46 -6.80
C ASP A 9 -2.55 7.11 -5.50
N LEU A 10 -1.71 7.97 -4.89
CA LEU A 10 -1.96 8.57 -3.58
C LEU A 10 -3.35 9.19 -3.46
N ASP A 11 -3.75 9.99 -4.43
CA ASP A 11 -5.04 10.70 -4.40
C ASP A 11 -6.23 9.74 -4.44
N ARG A 12 -6.19 8.77 -5.36
CA ARG A 12 -7.24 7.77 -5.52
C ARG A 12 -7.31 6.83 -4.31
N PHE A 13 -6.15 6.46 -3.76
CA PHE A 13 -6.05 5.59 -2.60
C PHE A 13 -6.49 6.28 -1.31
N HIS A 14 -6.13 7.54 -1.11
CA HIS A 14 -6.61 8.35 0.00
C HIS A 14 -8.13 8.48 -0.06
N SER A 15 -8.69 8.87 -1.22
CA SER A 15 -10.13 8.98 -1.42
C SER A 15 -10.87 7.67 -1.13
N LEU A 16 -10.34 6.52 -1.58
CA LEU A 16 -10.92 5.21 -1.30
C LEU A 16 -11.02 4.93 0.21
N THR A 17 -9.96 5.19 0.97
CA THR A 17 -9.95 4.93 2.42
C THR A 17 -10.80 5.88 3.24
N TRP A 18 -11.31 6.94 2.62
CA TRP A 18 -12.27 7.88 3.22
C TRP A 18 -13.72 7.55 2.88
N GLN A 19 -13.97 6.50 2.10
CA GLN A 19 -15.32 6.03 1.82
C GLN A 19 -15.93 5.41 3.10
N PRO A 20 -17.17 5.77 3.48
CA PRO A 20 -17.79 5.31 4.72
C PRO A 20 -17.92 3.78 4.78
N GLU A 21 -18.08 3.12 3.64
CA GLU A 21 -18.12 1.67 3.52
C GLU A 21 -16.81 1.04 3.99
N ILE A 22 -15.67 1.69 3.73
CA ILE A 22 -14.33 1.20 4.06
C ILE A 22 -14.02 1.35 5.55
N HIS A 23 -14.57 2.39 6.21
CA HIS A 23 -14.30 2.65 7.63
C HIS A 23 -14.67 1.47 8.54
N SER A 24 -15.73 0.73 8.18
CA SER A 24 -16.18 -0.43 8.95
C SER A 24 -15.22 -1.62 8.84
N TYR A 25 -14.52 -1.76 7.72
CA TYR A 25 -13.57 -2.85 7.48
C TYR A 25 -12.14 -2.49 7.85
N LEU A 26 -11.77 -1.22 7.71
CA LEU A 26 -10.42 -0.70 7.90
C LEU A 26 -10.45 0.52 8.85
N PRO A 27 -10.71 0.30 10.14
CA PRO A 27 -10.71 1.36 11.13
C PRO A 27 -9.30 1.97 11.25
N GLY A 28 -9.23 3.31 11.30
CA GLY A 28 -7.97 4.04 11.40
C GLY A 28 -7.21 4.21 10.08
N TRP A 29 -7.76 3.75 8.96
CA TRP A 29 -7.17 3.99 7.64
C TRP A 29 -7.54 5.37 7.06
N ASN A 30 -8.58 6.03 7.57
CA ASN A 30 -8.99 7.38 7.20
C ASN A 30 -8.08 8.47 7.81
N VAL A 31 -6.77 8.34 7.59
CA VAL A 31 -5.74 9.28 8.02
C VAL A 31 -5.67 10.49 7.08
N SER A 32 -4.93 11.51 7.49
CA SER A 32 -4.64 12.67 6.63
C SER A 32 -3.86 12.26 5.36
N LYS A 33 -3.97 13.09 4.32
CA LYS A 33 -3.27 12.86 3.06
C LYS A 33 -1.76 12.82 3.23
N ASP A 34 -1.19 13.66 4.10
CA ASP A 34 0.24 13.67 4.40
C ASP A 34 0.70 12.38 5.08
N THR A 35 -0.03 11.91 6.09
CA THR A 35 0.27 10.62 6.74
C THR A 35 0.16 9.47 5.74
N ARG A 36 -0.86 9.46 4.89
CA ARG A 36 -0.99 8.43 3.85
C ARG A 36 0.17 8.48 2.86
N LYS A 37 0.59 9.68 2.45
CA LYS A 37 1.74 9.87 1.55
C LYS A 37 3.00 9.27 2.14
N GLU A 38 3.25 9.54 3.42
CA GLU A 38 4.39 8.96 4.13
C GLU A 38 4.31 7.42 4.13
N TRP A 39 3.16 6.85 4.51
CA TRP A 39 2.96 5.41 4.52
C TRP A 39 3.20 4.77 3.14
N LEU A 40 2.59 5.33 2.10
CA LEU A 40 2.68 4.81 0.74
C LEU A 40 4.12 4.85 0.22
N LEU A 41 4.79 6.00 0.35
CA LEU A 41 6.10 6.23 -0.27
C LEU A 41 7.26 5.65 0.54
N GLN A 42 7.18 5.70 1.88
CA GLN A 42 8.30 5.30 2.75
C GLN A 42 8.19 3.85 3.21
N TYR A 43 6.99 3.27 3.27
CA TYR A 43 6.78 1.93 3.82
C TYR A 43 6.19 0.97 2.78
N GLU A 44 5.03 1.27 2.20
CA GLU A 44 4.30 0.29 1.39
C GLU A 44 5.00 -0.05 0.06
N ILE A 45 5.43 0.97 -0.70
CA ILE A 45 6.15 0.77 -1.98
C ILE A 45 7.53 0.14 -1.73
N PRO A 46 8.37 0.63 -0.79
CA PRO A 46 9.66 0.01 -0.53
C PRO A 46 9.56 -1.43 0.00
N GLU A 47 8.59 -1.73 0.86
CA GLU A 47 8.38 -3.09 1.38
C GLU A 47 7.97 -4.05 0.25
N THR A 48 7.07 -3.62 -0.65
CA THR A 48 6.68 -4.40 -1.83
C THR A 48 7.89 -4.73 -2.71
N LYS A 49 8.78 -3.76 -2.94
CA LYS A 49 10.02 -3.98 -3.71
C LYS A 49 10.94 -4.99 -3.03
N ARG A 50 11.11 -4.91 -1.70
CA ARG A 50 11.91 -5.87 -0.93
C ARG A 50 11.30 -7.27 -0.98
N PHE A 51 9.97 -7.38 -0.86
CA PHE A 51 9.25 -8.65 -0.99
C PHE A 51 9.53 -9.30 -2.34
N LEU A 52 9.34 -8.56 -3.43
CA LEU A 52 9.57 -9.08 -4.79
C LEU A 52 11.03 -9.46 -5.02
N GLN A 53 11.97 -8.71 -4.43
CA GLN A 53 13.39 -9.04 -4.48
C GLN A 53 13.70 -10.35 -3.74
N ALA A 54 13.20 -10.54 -2.52
CA ALA A 54 13.39 -11.76 -1.74
C ALA A 54 12.81 -12.99 -2.48
N VAL A 55 11.60 -12.85 -3.04
CA VAL A 55 10.99 -13.90 -3.89
C VAL A 55 11.87 -14.23 -5.09
N LYS A 56 12.41 -13.22 -5.78
CA LYS A 56 13.29 -13.41 -6.94
C LYS A 56 14.59 -14.13 -6.55
N GLN A 57 15.13 -13.83 -5.38
CA GLN A 57 16.35 -14.46 -4.85
C GLN A 57 16.09 -15.83 -4.21
N LYS A 58 14.83 -16.27 -4.13
CA LYS A 58 14.39 -17.49 -3.41
C LYS A 58 14.78 -17.49 -1.94
N GLU A 59 14.83 -16.30 -1.34
CA GLU A 59 15.07 -16.08 0.07
C GLU A 59 13.75 -16.18 0.85
N ASP A 60 13.84 -16.37 2.17
CA ASP A 60 12.67 -16.28 3.04
C ASP A 60 12.14 -14.84 3.06
N VAL A 61 10.86 -14.68 2.77
CA VAL A 61 10.19 -13.36 2.76
C VAL A 61 9.89 -12.85 4.17
N GLY A 62 9.88 -13.73 5.17
CA GLY A 62 9.60 -13.39 6.56
C GLY A 62 8.30 -12.59 6.71
N GLU A 63 8.42 -11.39 7.30
CA GLU A 63 7.30 -10.48 7.58
C GLU A 63 7.00 -9.50 6.43
N LEU A 64 7.72 -9.57 5.31
CA LEU A 64 7.49 -8.69 4.17
C LEU A 64 6.13 -8.98 3.53
N ARG A 65 5.47 -7.93 3.03
CA ARG A 65 4.13 -8.05 2.43
C ARG A 65 4.10 -7.43 1.04
N LEU A 66 3.50 -8.17 0.11
CA LEU A 66 3.15 -7.68 -1.22
C LEU A 66 1.85 -6.86 -1.14
N ARG A 67 1.92 -5.56 -1.43
CA ARG A 67 0.72 -4.70 -1.52
C ARG A 67 0.50 -4.27 -2.97
N LEU A 68 -0.69 -4.57 -3.48
CA LEU A 68 -1.09 -4.27 -4.84
C LEU A 68 -2.40 -3.48 -4.84
N GLY A 69 -2.55 -2.56 -5.79
CA GLY A 69 -3.75 -1.77 -5.99
C GLY A 69 -4.54 -2.24 -7.21
N ILE A 70 -5.86 -2.08 -7.15
CA ILE A 70 -6.77 -2.28 -8.28
C ILE A 70 -7.25 -0.90 -8.72
N PHE A 71 -6.90 -0.54 -9.96
CA PHE A 71 -7.21 0.76 -10.54
C PHE A 71 -7.94 0.63 -11.87
#